data_AF-A0A1H5MCU1-F1
#
_entry.id   AF-A0A1H5MCU1-F1
#
_cell.length_a   1.000
_cell.length_b   1.000
_cell.length_c   1.000
_cell.angle_alpha   90.00
_cell.angle_beta   90.00
_cell.angle_gamma   90.00
#
_symmetry.space_group_name_H-M   'P 1'
#
loop_
_entity.id
_entity.type
_entity.pdbx_description
1 polymer ?
#
loop_
_entity_poly.entity_id
_entity_poly.type
_entity_poly.pdbx_seq_one_letter_code
_entity_poly.pdbx_strand_id
1 'polypeptide(L)'
;MGKQWAEQLRSPRLQAMPGVLAVLSAVSGLVFPRTDALYGPAYIASITFALATPLAFLVVAPKSLFRQNRAFLWLYIATVVSAVCAAVTSGLLMSLGSPDGAAGDIGGFPIWLLSTGALVTVSLLAIKAWHREQAGPATTLRDLQRQERRTKHR
;
A
#
# COMPACT_ATOMS: atom_id res chain seq x y z
N MET A 1 9.46 18.43 19.86
CA MET A 1 9.54 17.84 18.50
C MET A 1 8.54 16.71 18.21
N GLY A 2 8.06 15.92 19.18
CA GLY A 2 7.19 14.75 18.89
C GLY A 2 5.76 15.02 18.40
N LYS A 3 5.17 16.20 18.70
CA LYS A 3 3.77 16.50 18.31
C LYS A 3 3.61 16.84 16.82
N GLN A 4 4.53 17.63 16.25
CA GLN A 4 4.55 17.95 14.81
C GLN A 4 4.73 16.70 13.93
N TRP A 5 5.60 15.78 14.34
CA TRP A 5 5.80 14.50 13.64
C TRP A 5 4.53 13.63 13.65
N ALA A 6 3.82 13.57 14.78
CA ALA A 6 2.57 12.82 14.90
C ALA A 6 1.42 13.45 14.10
N GLU A 7 1.35 14.78 14.01
CA GLU A 7 0.40 15.49 13.15
C GLU A 7 0.70 15.29 11.67
N GLN A 8 1.98 15.28 11.29
CA GLN A 8 2.42 15.05 9.92
C GLN A 8 2.07 13.63 9.46
N LEU A 9 2.30 12.60 10.28
CA LEU A 9 1.89 11.21 10.01
C LEU A 9 0.37 11.03 9.88
N ARG A 10 -0.43 11.92 10.46
CA ARG A 10 -1.89 11.96 10.27
C ARG A 10 -2.34 12.68 8.99
N SER A 11 -1.43 13.30 8.25
CA SER A 11 -1.82 14.00 7.02
C SER A 11 -2.35 13.00 5.98
N PRO A 12 -3.46 13.32 5.29
CA PRO A 12 -4.05 12.44 4.28
C PRO A 12 -3.08 12.13 3.13
N ARG A 13 -2.10 13.00 2.89
CA ARG A 13 -1.02 12.79 1.91
C ARG A 13 -0.12 11.61 2.28
N LEU A 14 0.25 11.47 3.55
CA LEU A 14 1.10 10.39 4.03
C LEU A 14 0.33 9.05 4.11
N GLN A 15 -0.97 9.10 4.38
CA GLN A 15 -1.84 7.91 4.37
C GLN A 15 -2.04 7.33 2.96
N ALA A 16 -1.97 8.16 1.93
CA ALA A 16 -2.08 7.73 0.54
C ALA A 16 -0.78 7.10 -0.01
N MET A 17 0.38 7.33 0.63
CA MET A 17 1.68 6.87 0.13
C MET A 17 1.75 5.38 -0.20
N PRO A 18 1.27 4.45 0.64
CA PRO A 18 1.29 3.02 0.30
C PRO A 18 0.51 2.72 -0.98
N GLY A 19 -0.63 3.40 -1.18
CA GLY A 19 -1.44 3.26 -2.39
C GLY A 19 -0.73 3.81 -3.63
N VAL A 20 -0.07 4.96 -3.51
CA VAL A 20 0.74 5.54 -4.59
C VAL A 20 1.88 4.60 -4.99
N LEU A 21 2.58 4.01 -4.03
CA LEU A 21 3.65 3.04 -4.29
C LEU A 21 3.11 1.78 -5.00
N ALA A 22 1.95 1.26 -4.59
CA ALA A 22 1.33 0.13 -5.25
C ALA A 22 0.97 0.45 -6.72
N VAL A 23 0.43 1.65 -6.97
CA VAL A 23 0.10 2.10 -8.33
C VAL A 23 1.37 2.31 -9.16
N LEU A 24 2.42 2.90 -8.59
CA LEU A 24 3.71 3.06 -9.27
C LEU A 24 4.31 1.71 -9.63
N SER A 25 4.18 0.69 -8.78
CA SER A 25 4.61 -0.67 -9.10
C SER A 25 3.90 -1.22 -10.35
N ALA A 26 2.58 -1.02 -10.45
CA ALA A 26 1.77 -1.43 -11.60
C ALA A 26 2.12 -0.66 -12.89
N VAL A 27 2.21 0.67 -12.80
CA VAL A 27 2.60 1.51 -13.95
C VAL A 27 4.00 1.13 -14.43
N SER A 28 4.90 0.87 -13.50
CA SER A 28 6.29 0.54 -13.83
C SER A 28 6.40 -0.75 -14.63
N GLY A 29 5.70 -1.81 -14.23
CA GLY A 29 5.72 -3.08 -14.95
C GLY A 29 4.80 -3.16 -16.16
N LEU A 30 3.88 -2.21 -16.36
CA LEU A 30 2.94 -2.23 -17.50
C LEU A 30 3.34 -1.29 -18.65
N VAL A 31 3.88 -0.11 -18.32
CA VAL A 31 4.08 0.98 -19.30
C VAL A 31 5.52 1.03 -19.80
N PHE A 32 6.50 0.97 -18.91
CA PHE A 32 7.92 1.13 -19.27
C PHE A 32 8.60 -0.06 -19.96
N PRO A 33 8.22 -1.34 -19.77
CA PRO A 33 8.91 -2.44 -20.45
C PRO A 33 8.58 -2.53 -21.95
N ARG A 34 7.77 -1.60 -22.50
CA ARG A 34 7.46 -1.51 -23.93
C ARG A 34 8.62 -0.99 -24.80
N THR A 35 9.69 -0.53 -24.18
CA THR A 35 10.91 -0.08 -24.88
C THR A 35 12.09 -0.90 -24.39
N ASP A 36 12.88 -1.48 -25.29
CA ASP A 36 14.01 -2.36 -24.96
C ASP A 36 15.01 -1.74 -23.96
N ALA A 37 15.25 -0.43 -24.08
CA ALA A 37 16.15 0.31 -23.20
C ALA A 37 15.66 0.41 -21.73
N LEU A 38 14.35 0.30 -21.49
CA LEU A 38 13.74 0.45 -20.16
C LEU A 38 13.25 -0.88 -19.59
N TYR A 39 13.35 -1.99 -20.33
CA TYR A 39 12.84 -3.30 -19.90
C TYR A 39 13.35 -3.72 -18.52
N GLY A 40 14.67 -3.80 -18.34
CA GLY A 40 15.28 -4.15 -17.05
C GLY A 40 14.98 -3.14 -15.94
N PRO A 41 15.25 -1.84 -16.14
CA PRO A 41 14.96 -0.80 -15.15
C PRO A 41 13.48 -0.74 -14.72
N ALA A 42 12.54 -1.00 -15.62
CA ALA A 42 11.11 -1.00 -15.35
C ALA A 42 10.70 -2.06 -14.32
N TYR A 43 11.20 -3.30 -14.48
CA TYR A 43 10.91 -4.37 -13.52
C TYR A 43 11.63 -4.16 -12.19
N ILE A 44 12.86 -3.63 -12.19
CA ILE A 44 13.56 -3.26 -10.96
C ILE A 44 12.76 -2.20 -10.18
N ALA A 45 12.26 -1.17 -10.87
CA ALA A 45 11.41 -0.16 -10.26
C ALA A 45 10.09 -0.77 -9.74
N SER A 46 9.45 -1.64 -10.52
CA SER A 46 8.22 -2.34 -10.11
C SER A 46 8.40 -3.16 -8.83
N ILE A 47 9.49 -3.95 -8.74
CA ILE A 47 9.87 -4.71 -7.54
C ILE A 47 10.09 -3.77 -6.35
N THR A 48 10.86 -2.70 -6.57
CA THR A 48 11.19 -1.72 -5.52
C THR A 48 9.92 -1.09 -4.95
N PHE A 49 9.00 -0.65 -5.81
CA PHE A 49 7.73 -0.07 -5.37
C PHE A 49 6.79 -1.10 -4.72
N ALA A 50 6.79 -2.35 -5.21
CA ALA A 50 5.99 -3.42 -4.62
C ALA A 50 6.41 -3.67 -3.16
N LEU A 51 7.72 -3.77 -2.89
CA LEU A 51 8.24 -3.99 -1.55
C LEU A 51 8.18 -2.75 -0.65
N ALA A 52 8.28 -1.55 -1.24
CA ALA A 52 8.11 -0.30 -0.51
C ALA A 52 6.67 -0.10 -0.01
N THR A 53 5.67 -0.70 -0.67
CA THR A 53 4.25 -0.60 -0.29
C THR A 53 3.96 -1.13 1.13
N PRO A 54 4.26 -2.40 1.48
CA PRO A 54 4.06 -2.89 2.84
C PRO A 54 4.98 -2.19 3.86
N LEU A 55 6.19 -1.78 3.48
CA LEU A 55 7.06 -0.99 4.35
C LEU A 55 6.45 0.37 4.69
N ALA A 56 5.83 1.04 3.72
CA ALA A 56 5.12 2.29 3.95
C ALA A 56 3.93 2.10 4.92
N PHE A 57 3.22 0.97 4.86
CA PHE A 57 2.20 0.66 5.87
C PHE A 57 2.80 0.53 7.28
N LEU A 58 3.97 -0.09 7.44
CA LEU A 58 4.62 -0.19 8.76
C LEU A 58 5.10 1.15 9.31
N VAL A 59 5.57 2.05 8.45
CA VAL A 59 6.09 3.36 8.85
C VAL A 59 4.97 4.35 9.13
N VAL A 60 3.93 4.37 8.29
CA VAL A 60 2.89 5.40 8.33
C VAL A 60 1.69 4.97 9.19
N ALA A 61 1.31 3.68 9.18
CA ALA A 61 0.13 3.25 9.91
C ALA A 61 0.39 3.16 11.43
N PRO A 62 -0.53 3.65 12.28
CA PRO A 62 -0.33 3.63 13.72
C PRO A 62 -0.39 2.19 14.25
N LYS A 63 0.53 1.84 15.16
CA LYS A 63 0.62 0.49 15.79
C LYS A 63 -0.69 0.05 16.46
N SER A 64 -1.53 0.99 16.90
CA SER A 64 -2.85 0.69 17.46
C SER A 64 -3.80 0.07 16.45
N LEU A 65 -3.70 0.43 15.17
CA LEU A 65 -4.56 -0.07 14.09
C LEU A 65 -4.33 -1.56 13.86
N PHE A 66 -3.07 -2.01 13.88
CA PHE A 66 -2.71 -3.42 13.78
C PHE A 66 -3.21 -4.26 14.95
N ARG A 67 -3.34 -3.67 16.15
CA ARG A 67 -3.83 -4.38 17.35
C ARG A 67 -5.35 -4.38 17.47
N GLN A 68 -6.00 -3.28 17.11
CA GLN A 68 -7.44 -3.09 17.31
C GLN A 68 -8.27 -3.65 16.17
N ASN A 69 -7.78 -3.54 14.93
CA ASN A 69 -8.56 -3.92 13.75
C ASN A 69 -7.96 -5.16 13.07
N ARG A 70 -8.53 -6.34 13.36
CA ARG A 70 -8.13 -7.60 12.74
C ARG A 70 -8.30 -7.59 11.22
N ALA A 71 -9.29 -6.88 10.68
CA ALA A 71 -9.48 -6.78 9.24
C ALA A 71 -8.34 -5.99 8.58
N PHE A 72 -7.88 -4.91 9.22
CA PHE A 72 -6.69 -4.18 8.76
C PHE A 72 -5.43 -5.06 8.81
N LEU A 73 -5.28 -5.87 9.87
CA LEU A 73 -4.17 -6.82 9.96
C LEU A 73 -4.19 -7.85 8.81
N TRP A 74 -5.35 -8.43 8.51
CA TRP A 74 -5.49 -9.37 7.38
C TRP A 74 -5.23 -8.70 6.04
N LEU A 75 -5.71 -7.47 5.83
CA LEU A 75 -5.43 -6.69 4.63
C LEU A 75 -3.93 -6.40 4.51
N TYR A 76 -3.26 -6.04 5.61
CA TYR A 76 -1.82 -5.86 5.61
C TYR A 76 -1.06 -7.15 5.25
N ILE A 77 -1.45 -8.29 5.82
CA ILE A 77 -0.85 -9.60 5.47
C ILE A 77 -1.05 -9.89 3.99
N ALA A 78 -2.27 -9.67 3.47
CA ALA A 78 -2.56 -9.83 2.05
C ALA A 78 -1.71 -8.88 1.19
N THR A 79 -1.50 -7.63 1.59
CA THR A 79 -0.58 -6.69 0.92
C THR A 79 0.85 -7.25 0.86
N VAL A 80 1.36 -7.81 1.96
CA VAL A 80 2.70 -8.40 2.01
C VAL A 80 2.81 -9.58 1.05
N VAL A 81 1.83 -10.50 1.09
CA VAL A 81 1.80 -11.67 0.21
C VAL A 81 1.73 -11.24 -1.26
N SER A 82 0.83 -10.31 -1.59
CA SER A 82 0.71 -9.77 -2.94
C SER A 82 1.98 -9.05 -3.41
N ALA A 83 2.65 -8.30 -2.52
CA ALA A 83 3.91 -7.62 -2.84
C ALA A 83 5.02 -8.62 -3.16
N VAL A 84 5.14 -9.70 -2.38
CA VAL A 84 6.12 -10.76 -2.63
C VAL A 84 5.80 -11.47 -3.95
N CYS A 85 4.54 -11.84 -4.20
CA CYS A 85 4.14 -12.44 -5.47
C CYS A 85 4.41 -11.53 -6.66
N ALA A 86 4.11 -10.23 -6.55
CA ALA A 86 4.38 -9.24 -7.60
C ALA A 86 5.89 -9.07 -7.83
N ALA A 87 6.70 -9.08 -6.78
CA ALA A 87 8.16 -8.99 -6.89
C ALA A 87 8.77 -10.23 -7.56
N VAL A 88 8.35 -11.42 -7.13
CA VAL A 88 8.80 -12.70 -7.71
C VAL A 88 8.44 -12.78 -9.19
N THR A 89 7.18 -12.48 -9.53
CA THR A 89 6.73 -12.51 -10.92
C THR A 89 7.39 -11.43 -11.78
N SER A 90 7.64 -10.24 -11.25
CA SER A 90 8.43 -9.21 -11.94
C SER A 90 9.86 -9.67 -12.19
N GLY A 91 10.48 -10.36 -11.22
CA GLY A 91 11.81 -10.95 -11.37
C GLY A 91 11.83 -12.09 -12.40
N LEU A 92 10.79 -12.92 -12.43
CA LEU A 92 10.62 -13.97 -13.46
C LEU A 92 10.48 -13.37 -14.85
N LEU A 93 9.65 -12.33 -15.02
CA LEU A 93 9.50 -11.62 -16.30
C LEU A 93 10.83 -10.96 -16.72
N MET A 94 11.55 -10.34 -15.78
CA MET A 94 12.87 -9.76 -16.05
C MET A 94 13.89 -10.83 -16.49
N SER A 95 13.89 -12.01 -15.84
CA SER A 95 14.81 -13.12 -16.10
C SER A 95 14.52 -13.87 -17.40
N LEU A 96 13.23 -14.05 -17.74
CA LEU A 96 12.80 -14.78 -18.94
C LEU A 96 13.01 -14.00 -20.23
N GLY A 97 13.43 -12.73 -20.15
CA GLY A 97 14.22 -12.05 -21.17
C GLY A 97 13.69 -12.05 -22.60
N SER A 98 12.39 -12.24 -22.83
CA SER A 98 11.81 -12.27 -24.17
C SER A 98 10.97 -11.01 -24.41
N PRO A 99 11.45 -10.08 -25.25
CA PRO A 99 10.65 -8.98 -25.80
C PRO A 99 9.46 -9.50 -26.63
N ASP A 100 9.52 -10.75 -27.09
CA ASP A 100 8.61 -11.37 -28.05
C ASP A 100 7.58 -12.29 -27.39
N GLY A 101 6.79 -11.79 -26.44
CA GLY A 101 5.47 -12.35 -26.08
C GLY A 101 5.37 -13.79 -25.52
N ALA A 102 6.38 -14.64 -25.64
CA ALA A 102 6.34 -16.07 -25.30
C ALA A 102 6.40 -16.32 -23.79
N ALA A 103 7.10 -15.45 -23.05
CA ALA A 103 7.07 -15.45 -21.58
C ALA A 103 5.72 -14.93 -21.04
N GLY A 104 4.95 -14.20 -21.85
CA GLY A 104 3.60 -13.76 -21.53
C GLY A 104 2.55 -14.87 -21.57
N ASP A 105 2.76 -15.88 -22.43
CA ASP A 105 1.83 -17.00 -22.63
C ASP A 105 1.96 -18.12 -21.57
N ILE A 106 3.14 -18.30 -20.96
CA ILE A 106 3.40 -19.34 -19.96
C ILE A 106 3.07 -18.84 -18.54
N GLY A 107 1.93 -18.17 -18.38
CA GLY A 107 1.36 -17.80 -17.07
C GLY A 107 2.09 -16.71 -16.26
N GLY A 108 3.33 -16.35 -16.60
CA GLY A 108 4.11 -15.34 -15.88
C GLY A 108 3.45 -13.95 -15.88
N PHE A 109 3.00 -13.48 -17.05
CA PHE A 109 2.33 -12.18 -17.17
C PHE A 109 0.92 -12.17 -16.54
N PRO A 110 0.05 -13.17 -16.73
CA PRO A 110 -1.22 -13.26 -16.00
C PRO A 110 -1.05 -13.29 -14.48
N ILE A 111 -0.09 -14.06 -13.95
CA ILE A 111 0.16 -14.12 -12.49
C ILE A 111 0.73 -12.79 -11.99
N TRP A 112 1.62 -12.15 -12.75
CA TRP A 112 2.10 -10.81 -12.45
C TRP A 112 0.95 -9.79 -12.40
N LEU A 113 0.05 -9.80 -13.39
CA LEU A 113 -1.08 -8.88 -13.48
C LEU A 113 -2.06 -9.09 -12.30
N LEU A 114 -2.36 -10.35 -11.96
CA LEU A 114 -3.21 -10.69 -10.84
C LEU A 114 -2.59 -10.29 -9.50
N SER A 115 -1.31 -10.59 -9.29
CA SER A 115 -0.62 -10.26 -8.03
C SER A 115 -0.43 -8.76 -7.83
N THR A 116 -0.12 -8.03 -8.90
CA THR A 116 0.01 -6.56 -8.88
C THR A 116 -1.35 -5.87 -8.76
N GLY A 117 -2.38 -6.38 -9.44
CA GLY A 117 -3.76 -5.92 -9.25
C GLY A 117 -4.27 -6.19 -7.84
N ALA A 118 -3.95 -7.35 -7.27
CA ALA A 118 -4.22 -7.67 -5.87
C ALA A 118 -3.50 -6.72 -4.92
N LEU A 119 -2.22 -6.42 -5.18
CA LEU A 119 -1.44 -5.46 -4.38
C LEU A 119 -2.10 -4.09 -4.35
N VAL A 120 -2.52 -3.56 -5.51
CA VAL A 120 -3.21 -2.26 -5.60
C VAL A 120 -4.54 -2.30 -4.87
N THR A 121 -5.38 -3.30 -5.15
CA THR A 121 -6.73 -3.41 -4.55
C THR A 121 -6.68 -3.56 -3.04
N VAL A 122 -5.84 -4.47 -2.53
CA VAL A 122 -5.69 -4.69 -1.08
C VAL A 122 -5.10 -3.46 -0.40
N SER A 123 -4.14 -2.78 -1.01
CA SER A 123 -3.58 -1.52 -0.48
C SER A 123 -4.64 -0.42 -0.38
N LEU A 124 -5.47 -0.25 -1.41
CA LEU A 124 -6.56 0.73 -1.38
C LEU A 124 -7.63 0.36 -0.35
N LEU A 125 -7.96 -0.93 -0.20
CA LEU A 125 -8.88 -1.40 0.82
C LEU A 125 -8.33 -1.18 2.24
N ALA A 126 -7.02 -1.39 2.45
CA ALA A 126 -6.35 -1.12 3.71
C ALA A 126 -6.40 0.38 4.06
N ILE A 127 -6.16 1.27 3.09
CA ILE A 127 -6.30 2.72 3.25
C ILE A 127 -7.75 3.10 3.57
N LYS A 128 -8.72 2.52 2.87
CA LYS A 128 -10.15 2.77 3.13
C LYS A 128 -10.57 2.30 4.53
N ALA A 129 -10.11 1.12 4.96
CA ALA A 129 -10.35 0.61 6.31
C ALA A 129 -9.73 1.52 7.38
N TRP A 130 -8.50 2.00 7.13
CA TRP A 130 -7.83 2.96 7.99
C TRP A 130 -8.57 4.30 8.08
N HIS A 131 -9.07 4.84 6.97
CA HIS A 131 -9.89 6.05 6.99
C HIS A 131 -11.19 5.87 7.77
N ARG A 132 -11.86 4.72 7.63
CA ARG A 132 -13.10 4.42 8.38
C ARG A 132 -12.85 4.36 9.89
N GLU A 133 -11.75 3.75 10.33
CA GLU A 133 -11.39 3.69 11.75
C GLU A 133 -11.08 5.08 12.32
N GLN A 134 -10.46 5.95 11.53
CA GLN A 134 -10.20 7.34 11.93
C GLN A 134 -11.45 8.24 11.88
N ALA A 135 -12.43 7.90 11.03
CA ALA A 135 -13.70 8.63 10.89
C ALA A 135 -14.78 8.21 11.89
N GLY A 136 -14.61 7.08 12.59
CA GLY A 136 -15.56 6.59 13.58
C GLY A 136 -15.32 7.15 15.00
N PRO A 137 -16.39 7.44 15.74
CA PRO A 137 -17.30 8.57 15.53
C PRO A 137 -16.73 9.87 16.13
N ALA A 138 -16.91 10.98 15.42
CA ALA A 138 -16.61 12.35 15.87
C ALA A 138 -17.48 12.85 17.06
N THR A 139 -18.11 11.94 17.81
CA THR A 139 -19.06 12.24 18.89
C THR A 139 -19.01 11.18 19.98
N THR A 140 -17.82 10.68 20.33
CA THR A 140 -17.71 9.88 21.55
C THR A 140 -18.19 10.72 22.72
N LEU A 141 -19.17 10.22 23.48
CA LEU A 141 -19.66 10.78 24.75
C LEU A 141 -18.52 11.24 25.67
N ARG A 142 -17.33 10.64 25.56
CA ARG A 142 -16.10 11.05 26.26
C ARG A 142 -15.56 12.43 25.86
N ASP A 143 -15.64 12.80 24.58
CA ASP A 143 -15.18 14.11 24.10
C ASP A 143 -16.20 15.19 24.46
N LEU A 144 -17.51 14.87 24.39
CA LEU A 144 -18.57 15.72 24.91
C LEU A 144 -18.46 15.89 26.44
N GLN A 145 -18.23 14.82 27.20
CA GLN A 145 -18.01 14.89 28.65
C GLN A 145 -16.72 15.66 29.02
N ARG A 146 -15.68 15.59 28.20
CA ARG A 146 -14.46 16.38 28.38
C ARG A 146 -14.68 17.85 28.08
N GLN A 147 -15.50 18.19 27.08
CA GLN A 147 -15.90 19.57 26.83
C GLN A 147 -16.79 20.11 27.96
N GLU A 148 -17.76 19.33 28.41
CA GLU A 148 -18.67 19.70 29.49
C GLU A 148 -17.92 19.95 30.81
N ARG A 149 -16.91 19.13 31.15
CA ARG A 149 -16.04 19.37 32.32
C ARG A 149 -15.20 20.63 32.19
N ARG A 150 -14.78 21.00 30.97
CA ARG A 150 -14.01 22.22 30.74
C ARG A 150 -14.87 23.48 30.83
N THR A 151 -16.13 23.40 30.42
CA THR A 151 -17.08 24.51 30.55
C THR A 151 -17.59 24.69 31.98
N LYS A 152 -17.63 23.62 32.80
CA LYS A 152 -18.09 23.69 34.20
C LYS A 152 -17.05 24.25 35.18
N HIS A 153 -15.79 24.36 34.76
CA HIS A 153 -14.68 24.92 35.55
C HIS A 153 -14.21 26.31 35.06
N ARG A 154 -14.99 26.93 34.17
CA ARG A 154 -14.91 28.36 33.84
C ARG A 154 -16.11 29.07 34.44
#